data_AF-A0A7C5Q1Y1-F1
#
_entry.id   AF-A0A7C5Q1Y1-F1
#
_cell.length_a   1.000
_cell.length_b   1.000
_cell.length_c   1.000
_cell.angle_alpha   90.00
_cell.angle_beta   90.00
_cell.angle_gamma   90.00
#
_symmetry.space_group_name_H-M   'P 1'
#
loop_
_entity.id
_entity.type
_entity.pdbx_description
1 polymer ?
#
loop_
_entity_poly.entity_id
_entity_poly.type
_entity_poly.pdbx_seq_one_letter_code
_entity_poly.pdbx_strand_id
1 'polypeptide(L)' 'MDAIVTTETAPLPDTTVKVKDVFGFDSNLVVPAYSVANEYVPDLDEDYQFNRETTLAILAGFAHNRRVMISG' A
#
# COMPACT_ATOMS: atom_id res chain seq x y z
N MET A 1 -33.36 21.76 5.16
CA MET A 1 -32.31 22.22 4.22
C MET A 1 -31.06 21.51 4.70
N ASP A 2 -31.04 20.21 4.44
CA ASP A 2 -30.17 19.27 5.12
C ASP A 2 -29.05 18.94 4.14
N ALA A 3 -27.85 19.42 4.48
CA ALA A 3 -26.67 19.13 3.71
C ALA A 3 -26.40 17.62 3.77
N ILE A 4 -26.59 16.94 2.65
CA ILE A 4 -26.05 15.61 2.40
C ILE A 4 -24.52 15.71 2.44
N VAL A 5 -23.93 15.38 3.59
CA VAL A 5 -22.50 15.12 3.70
C VAL A 5 -22.24 13.85 2.88
N THR A 6 -21.81 14.04 1.63
CA THR A 6 -21.41 12.93 0.77
C THR A 6 -20.05 12.48 1.27
N THR A 7 -20.01 11.53 2.19
CA THR A 7 -18.77 10.84 2.54
C THR A 7 -18.33 10.07 1.31
N GLU A 8 -17.43 10.64 0.51
CA GLU A 8 -16.80 9.91 -0.60
C GLU A 8 -16.13 8.66 -0.01
N THR A 9 -16.61 7.50 -0.42
CA THR A 9 -16.02 6.22 -0.02
C THR A 9 -14.72 6.09 -0.80
N ALA A 10 -13.59 5.96 -0.11
CA ALA A 10 -12.31 5.73 -0.76
C ALA A 10 -12.40 4.50 -1.69
N PRO A 11 -11.84 4.58 -2.91
CA PRO A 11 -11.88 3.45 -3.84
C PRO A 11 -11.18 2.24 -3.23
N LEU A 12 -11.62 1.04 -3.60
CA LEU A 12 -10.89 -0.19 -3.28
C LEU A 12 -9.72 -0.36 -4.26
N PRO A 13 -8.64 -1.08 -3.87
CA PRO A 13 -7.57 -1.43 -4.80
C PRO A 13 -8.11 -2.12 -6.04
N ASP A 14 -7.69 -1.67 -7.22
CA ASP A 14 -8.19 -2.12 -8.53
C ASP A 14 -7.18 -2.99 -9.29
N THR A 15 -5.96 -3.15 -8.75
CA THR A 15 -4.92 -3.99 -9.35
C THR A 15 -4.11 -4.74 -8.29
N THR A 16 -3.16 -5.54 -8.75
CA THR A 16 -2.17 -6.23 -7.91
C THR A 16 -0.77 -6.12 -8.49
N VAL A 17 0.24 -6.11 -7.64
CA VAL A 17 1.65 -5.99 -8.04
C VAL A 17 2.51 -7.02 -7.32
N LYS A 18 3.56 -7.50 -7.99
CA LYS A 18 4.57 -8.35 -7.37
C LYS A 18 5.53 -7.49 -6.55
N VAL A 19 5.75 -7.88 -5.30
CA VAL A 19 6.68 -7.17 -4.41
C VAL A 19 8.11 -7.16 -4.96
N LYS A 20 8.51 -8.25 -5.63
CA LYS A 20 9.82 -8.36 -6.27
C LYS A 20 10.05 -7.30 -7.35
N ASP A 21 9.02 -6.98 -8.13
CA ASP A 21 9.14 -6.06 -9.26
C ASP A 21 9.15 -4.59 -8.79
N VAL A 22 8.43 -4.29 -7.69
CA VAL A 22 8.29 -2.92 -7.16
C VAL A 22 9.40 -2.56 -6.17
N PHE A 23 9.71 -3.46 -5.23
CA PHE A 23 10.65 -3.20 -4.13
C PHE A 23 11.99 -3.92 -4.30
N GLY A 24 12.15 -4.79 -5.31
CA GLY A 24 13.38 -5.56 -5.52
C GLY A 24 13.62 -6.68 -4.51
N PHE A 25 12.70 -6.91 -3.57
CA PHE A 25 12.85 -7.95 -2.57
C PHE A 25 12.54 -9.33 -3.14
N ASP A 26 13.42 -10.30 -2.89
CA ASP A 26 13.12 -11.69 -3.24
C ASP A 26 11.97 -12.22 -2.37
N SER A 27 10.78 -12.19 -2.95
CA SER A 27 9.50 -12.50 -2.33
C SER A 27 8.51 -12.93 -3.41
N ASN A 28 7.70 -13.94 -3.08
CA ASN A 28 6.61 -14.40 -3.95
C ASN A 28 5.29 -13.67 -3.65
N LEU A 29 5.30 -12.62 -2.83
CA LEU A 29 4.11 -11.86 -2.49
C LEU A 29 3.59 -11.08 -3.70
N VAL A 30 2.27 -11.18 -3.89
CA VAL A 30 1.47 -10.33 -4.76
C VAL A 30 0.50 -9.57 -3.87
N VAL A 31 0.53 -8.24 -3.96
CA VAL A 31 -0.22 -7.36 -3.05
C VAL A 31 -1.23 -6.52 -3.83
N PRO A 32 -2.41 -6.21 -3.26
CA PRO A 32 -3.32 -5.24 -3.83
C PRO A 32 -2.64 -3.88 -4.02
N ALA A 33 -3.03 -3.13 -5.05
CA ALA A 33 -2.52 -1.80 -5.33
C ALA A 33 -3.56 -0.98 -6.10
N TYR A 34 -3.30 0.32 -6.24
CA TYR A 34 -4.08 1.23 -7.08
C TYR A 34 -3.34 1.48 -8.39
N SER A 35 -4.05 1.43 -9.52
CA SER A 35 -3.46 1.65 -10.85
C SER A 35 -3.19 3.13 -11.16
N VAL A 36 -3.89 4.03 -10.46
CA VAL A 36 -3.82 5.49 -10.66
C VAL A 36 -3.53 6.17 -9.32
N ALA A 37 -2.54 7.06 -9.30
CA ALA A 37 -2.23 7.90 -8.16
C ALA A 37 -3.25 9.05 -8.03
N ASN A 38 -3.44 9.55 -6.80
CA ASN A 38 -4.28 10.72 -6.52
C ASN A 38 -3.48 11.79 -5.76
N GLU A 39 -4.12 12.91 -5.42
CA GLU A 39 -3.47 14.05 -4.73
C GLU A 39 -2.90 13.72 -3.34
N TYR A 40 -3.31 12.60 -2.73
CA TYR A 40 -2.82 12.15 -1.43
C TYR A 40 -1.60 11.23 -1.54
N VAL A 41 -1.24 10.78 -2.74
CA VAL A 41 -0.05 9.98 -2.99
C VAL A 41 1.14 10.93 -3.20
N PRO A 42 2.20 10.85 -2.38
CA PRO A 42 3.38 11.69 -2.56
C PRO A 42 4.16 11.28 -3.81
N ASP A 43 4.99 12.20 -4.31
CA ASP A 43 5.95 11.93 -5.38
C ASP A 43 6.98 10.86 -4.96
N LEU A 44 7.54 10.15 -5.94
CA LEU A 44 8.57 9.13 -5.69
C LEU A 44 9.88 9.78 -5.24
N ASP A 45 10.40 9.31 -4.11
CA ASP A 45 11.72 9.69 -3.58
C ASP A 45 12.73 8.56 -3.84
N GLU A 46 13.72 8.83 -4.69
CA GLU A 46 14.79 7.88 -5.06
C GLU A 46 15.77 7.62 -3.90
N ASP A 47 15.88 8.54 -2.94
CA ASP A 47 16.77 8.41 -1.79
C ASP A 47 16.12 7.64 -0.63
N TYR A 48 14.82 7.33 -0.73
CA TYR A 48 14.11 6.59 0.32
C TYR A 48 14.54 5.12 0.38
N GLN A 49 15.16 4.74 1.50
CA GLN A 49 15.62 3.37 1.72
C GLN A 49 14.59 2.53 2.48
N PHE A 50 13.97 1.57 1.79
CA PHE A 50 13.06 0.62 2.42
C PHE A 50 13.80 -0.38 3.32
N ASN A 51 13.35 -0.53 4.57
CA ASN A 51 13.74 -1.65 5.41
C ASN A 51 13.00 -2.92 4.95
N ARG A 52 13.75 -3.90 4.45
CA ARG A 52 13.20 -5.13 3.88
C ARG A 52 12.23 -5.87 4.81
N GLU A 53 12.59 -6.08 6.07
CA GLU A 53 11.79 -6.90 7.00
C GLU A 53 10.49 -6.19 7.37
N THR A 54 10.57 -4.91 7.73
CA THR A 54 9.40 -4.09 8.08
C THR A 54 8.46 -3.95 6.89
N THR A 55 8.99 -3.65 5.70
CA THR A 55 8.17 -3.51 4.49
C THR A 55 7.47 -4.83 4.14
N LEU A 56 8.16 -5.97 4.17
CA LEU A 56 7.52 -7.26 3.92
C LEU A 56 6.44 -7.61 4.95
N ALA A 57 6.66 -7.28 6.23
CA ALA A 57 5.66 -7.50 7.27
C ALA A 57 4.38 -6.69 7.00
N ILE A 58 4.51 -5.40 6.67
CA ILE A 58 3.37 -4.53 6.32
C ILE A 58 2.63 -5.08 5.10
N LEU A 59 3.36 -5.41 4.04
CA LEU A 59 2.80 -5.89 2.77
C LEU A 59 2.05 -7.21 2.95
N ALA A 60 2.60 -8.15 3.73
CA ALA A 60 1.93 -9.40 4.07
C ALA A 60 0.65 -9.16 4.89
N GLY A 61 0.70 -8.22 5.84
CA GLY A 61 -0.47 -7.79 6.61
C GLY A 61 -1.58 -7.24 5.73
N PHE A 62 -1.22 -6.31 4.83
CA PHE A 62 -2.14 -5.68 3.90
C PHE A 62 -2.79 -6.70 2.95
N ALA A 63 -1.98 -7.56 2.31
CA ALA A 63 -2.47 -8.55 1.35
C ALA A 63 -3.42 -9.59 1.96
N HIS A 64 -3.30 -9.86 3.27
CA HIS A 64 -4.10 -10.87 3.96
C HIS A 64 -5.11 -10.28 4.95
N ASN A 65 -5.31 -8.96 4.94
CA ASN A 65 -6.17 -8.25 5.89
C ASN A 65 -5.86 -8.63 7.36
N ARG A 66 -4.57 -8.65 7.69
CA ARG A 66 -4.06 -8.96 9.04
C ARG A 66 -3.44 -7.72 9.66
N ARG A 67 -3.67 -7.56 10.97
CA ARG A 67 -3.00 -6.52 11.76
C ARG A 67 -1.54 -6.90 11.93
N VAL A 68 -0.65 -5.94 11.69
CA VAL A 68 0.79 -6.06 11.88
C VAL A 68 1.19 -5.12 13.00
N MET A 69 1.91 -5.65 13.99
CA MET A 69 2.52 -4.85 15.04
C MET A 69 3.98 -4.62 14.66
N ILE A 70 4.37 -3.35 14.59
CA ILE A 70 5.77 -2.93 14.42
C ILE A 70 6.14 -2.20 15.71
N SER A 71 7.29 -2.53 16.27
CA SER A 71 7.80 -1.91 17.48
C SER A 71 9.28 -1.63 17.32
N GLY A 72 9.70 -0.47 17.85
CA GLY A 72 11.06 0.04 17.82
C GLY A 72 11.26 1.00 18.98
#